data_AF-A0A8H4CH67-F1
#
_entry.id   AF-A0A8H4CH67-F1
#
_cell.length_a   1.000
_cell.length_b   1.000
_cell.length_c   1.000
_cell.angle_alpha   90.00
_cell.angle_beta   90.00
_cell.angle_gamma   90.00
#
_symmetry.space_group_name_H-M   'P 1'
#
loop_
_entity.id
_entity.type
_entity.pdbx_description
1 polymer ?
#
loop_
_entity_poly.entity_id
_entity_poly.type
_entity_poly.pdbx_seq_one_letter_code
_entity_poly.pdbx_strand_id
1 'polypeptide(L)' 'HEAHLRAVFKVLEERAVTLSPDKSFIGFPSIELLGFNVDAFNLWNTEDRVRALKLVEFPRNLSSLEKWL' A
#
# COMPACT_ATOMS: atom_id res chain seq x y z
N HIS A 1 3.59 14.34 -13.74
CA HIS A 1 2.98 13.00 -13.78
C HIS A 1 3.34 12.25 -15.07
N GLU A 2 3.05 12.82 -16.24
CA GLU A 2 3.31 12.16 -17.54
C GLU A 2 4.76 11.70 -17.74
N ALA A 3 5.76 12.56 -17.50
CA ALA A 3 7.18 12.20 -17.64
C ALA A 3 7.61 11.07 -16.70
N HIS A 4 7.10 11.05 -15.47
CA HIS A 4 7.40 9.99 -14.49
C HIS A 4 6.79 8.65 -14.91
N LEU A 5 5.54 8.65 -15.40
CA LEU A 5 4.90 7.45 -15.91
C LEU A 5 5.66 6.87 -17.10
N ARG A 6 6.09 7.72 -18.05
CA ARG A 6 6.92 7.28 -19.19
C ARG A 6 8.22 6.63 -18.73
N ALA A 7 8.90 7.22 -17.74
CA ALA A 7 10.13 6.65 -17.20
C ALA A 7 9.91 5.29 -16.52
N VAL A 8 8.84 5.16 -15.73
CA VAL A 8 8.50 3.89 -15.04
C VAL A 8 8.11 2.81 -16.04
N PHE A 9 7.27 3.13 -17.04
CA PHE A 9 6.86 2.14 -18.04
C PHE A 9 8.03 1.67 -18.90
N LYS A 10 8.96 2.56 -19.26
CA LYS A 10 10.20 2.17 -19.95
C LYS A 10 11.01 1.15 -19.14
N VAL A 11 11.17 1.38 -17.83
CA VAL A 11 11.90 0.50 -16.91
C VAL A 11 11.22 -0.88 -16.76
N LEU A 12 9.89 -0.92 -16.77
CA LEU A 12 9.11 -2.16 -16.70
C LEU A 12 9.20 -2.95 -18.02
N GLU A 13 9.11 -2.25 -19.15
CA GLU A 13 9.27 -2.83 -20.49
C GLU A 13 10.66 -3.44 -20.68
N GLU A 14 11.72 -2.72 -20.30
CA GLU A 14 13.11 -3.21 -20.31
C GLU A 14 13.31 -4.49 -19.48
N ARG A 15 12.47 -4.72 -18.46
CA ARG A 15 12.52 -5.90 -17.57
C ARG A 15 11.50 -6.97 -17.93
N ALA A 16 10.75 -6.81 -19.03
CA ALA A 16 9.64 -7.69 -19.41
C ALA A 16 8.58 -7.88 -18.30
N VAL A 17 8.37 -6.85 -17.47
CA VAL A 17 7.33 -6.83 -16.43
C VAL A 17 6.08 -6.17 -16.99
N THR A 18 4.93 -6.83 -16.84
CA THR A 18 3.63 -6.30 -17.27
C THR A 18 2.79 -5.89 -16.06
N LEU A 19 1.96 -4.87 -16.24
CA LEU A 19 1.00 -4.42 -15.23
C LEU A 19 -0.39 -4.94 -15.59
N SER A 20 -1.11 -5.47 -14.59
CA SER A 20 -2.50 -5.88 -14.73
C SER A 20 -3.39 -4.63 -14.72
N PRO A 21 -4.12 -4.29 -15.81
CA PRO A 21 -4.89 -3.05 -15.87
C PRO A 21 -5.97 -2.94 -14.80
N ASP A 22 -6.60 -4.08 -14.44
CA ASP A 22 -7.60 -4.22 -13.39
C ASP A 22 -7.07 -3.97 -11.97
N LYS A 23 -5.75 -4.06 -11.77
CA LYS A 23 -5.08 -3.87 -10.46
C LYS A 23 -4.20 -2.62 -10.43
N SER A 24 -4.21 -1.82 -11.50
CA SER A 24 -3.34 -0.66 -11.64
C SER A 24 -4.15 0.62 -11.47
N PHE A 25 -3.76 1.45 -10.51
CA PHE A 25 -4.38 2.74 -10.25
C PHE A 25 -3.48 3.85 -10.80
N ILE A 26 -3.81 4.38 -11.98
CA ILE A 26 -3.05 5.45 -12.65
C ILE A 26 -3.92 6.70 -12.78
N GLY A 27 -3.44 7.85 -12.28
CA GLY A 27 -4.11 9.13 -12.43
C GLY A 27 -5.30 9.35 -11.49
N PHE A 28 -5.45 8.53 -10.44
CA PHE A 28 -6.46 8.73 -9.41
C PHE A 28 -5.99 9.77 -8.37
N PRO A 29 -6.86 10.66 -7.90
CA PRO A 29 -6.52 11.67 -6.90
C PRO A 29 -6.20 11.04 -5.53
N SER A 30 -6.87 9.93 -5.21
CA SER A 30 -6.63 9.14 -4.01
C SER A 30 -6.61 7.64 -4.31
N ILE A 31 -5.75 6.90 -3.61
CA ILE A 31 -5.62 5.43 -3.74
C ILE A 31 -5.42 4.78 -2.38
N GLU A 32 -5.91 3.55 -2.22
CA GLU A 32 -5.50 2.69 -1.12
C GLU A 32 -4.23 1.92 -1.50
N LEU A 33 -3.16 2.09 -0.74
CA LEU A 33 -1.88 1.45 -0.95
C LEU A 33 -1.31 0.95 0.38
N LEU A 34 -1.01 -0.35 0.45
CA LEU A 34 -0.38 -1.00 1.62
C LEU A 34 -1.13 -0.75 2.95
N GLY A 35 -2.46 -0.72 2.93
CA GLY A 35 -3.28 -0.45 4.12
C GLY A 35 -3.24 1.02 4.57
N PHE A 36 -2.87 1.92 3.67
CA PHE A 36 -3.01 3.36 3.83
C PHE A 36 -3.87 3.92 2.71
N ASN A 37 -4.65 4.94 3.01
CA ASN A 37 -5.22 5.83 2.02
C ASN A 37 -4.22 6.94 1.76
N VAL A 38 -3.83 7.08 0.49
CA VAL A 38 -2.93 8.11 -0.01
C VAL A 38 -3.77 9.07 -0.84
N ASP A 39 -3.78 10.34 -0.45
CA ASP A 39 -4.32 11.44 -1.25
C ASP A 39 -3.20 12.45 -1.50
N ALA A 40 -3.41 13.39 -2.43
CA ALA A 40 -2.43 14.40 -2.84
C ALA A 40 -1.83 15.22 -1.67
N PHE A 41 -2.51 15.26 -0.53
CA PHE A 41 -2.10 16.05 0.64
C PHE A 41 -1.90 15.25 1.92
N ASN A 42 -2.47 14.05 2.04
CA ASN A 42 -2.57 13.35 3.31
C ASN A 42 -2.37 11.83 3.15
N LEU A 43 -1.81 11.22 4.19
CA LEU A 43 -1.63 9.78 4.33
C LEU A 43 -2.31 9.33 5.63
N TRP A 44 -3.31 8.45 5.55
CA TRP A 44 -3.97 7.91 6.73
C TRP A 44 -4.15 6.40 6.66
N ASN A 45 -4.33 5.75 7.81
CA ASN A 45 -4.54 4.30 7.87
C ASN A 45 -5.91 3.95 7.29
N THR A 46 -6.01 2.81 6.60
CA THR A 46 -7.32 2.32 6.16
C THR A 46 -8.13 1.85 7.37
N GLU A 47 -9.46 1.93 7.26
CA GLU A 47 -10.34 1.49 8.34
C GLU A 47 -10.11 0.03 8.71
N ASP A 48 -9.82 -0.82 7.71
CA ASP A 48 -9.51 -2.23 7.91
C ASP A 48 -8.22 -2.42 8.70
N ARG A 49 -7.20 -1.60 8.47
CA ARG A 49 -5.96 -1.67 9.27
C ARG A 49 -6.18 -1.23 10.71
N VAL A 50 -6.97 -0.18 10.93
CA VAL A 50 -7.34 0.27 12.28
C VAL A 50 -8.18 -0.80 12.99
N ARG A 51 -9.10 -1.45 12.27
CA ARG A 51 -9.93 -2.54 12.81
C ARG A 51 -9.09 -3.76 13.17
N ALA A 52 -8.16 -4.16 12.30
CA ALA A 52 -7.25 -5.26 12.58
C ALA A 52 -6.46 -5.01 13.87
N LEU A 53 -5.88 -3.82 14.05
CA LEU A 53 -5.16 -3.45 15.28
C LEU A 53 -6.04 -3.49 16.53
N LYS A 54 -7.32 -3.09 16.44
CA LYS A 54 -8.27 -3.17 17.57
C LYS A 54 -8.65 -4.60 17.95
N LEU A 55 -8.57 -5.54 17.00
CA LEU A 55 -8.90 -6.95 17.20
C LEU A 55 -7.71 -7.80 17.63
N VAL A 56 -6.48 -7.24 17.61
CA VAL A 56 -5.30 -7.95 18.10
C VAL A 56 -5.37 -8.06 19.62
N GLU A 57 -5.51 -9.29 20.12
CA GLU A 57 -5.42 -9.57 21.55
C GLU A 57 -4.02 -9.33 22.08
N PHE A 58 -3.94 -8.88 23.34
CA PHE A 58 -2.66 -8.74 24.01
C PHE A 58 -1.97 -10.11 24.19
N PRO A 59 -0.69 -10.24 23.80
CA PRO A 59 -0.01 -11.53 23.79
C PRO A 59 0.22 -12.06 25.20
N ARG A 60 0.14 -13.40 25.35
CA ARG A 60 0.28 -14.09 26.65
C ARG A 60 1.68 -14.64 26.92
N ASN A 61 2.61 -14.50 25.98
CA ASN A 61 3.98 -14.99 26.10
C ASN A 61 4.98 -14.06 25.42
N LEU A 62 6.27 -14.17 25.80
CA LEU A 62 7.35 -13.28 25.38
C LEU A 62 7.57 -13.28 23.86
N SER A 63 7.58 -14.46 23.23
CA SER A 63 7.74 -14.56 21.77
C SER A 63 6.61 -13.88 20.98
N SER A 64 5.39 -13.87 21.52
CA SER A 64 4.25 -13.20 20.91
C SER A 64 4.25 -11.69 21.19
N LEU A 65 4.83 -11.27 22.33
CA LEU A 65 5.03 -9.86 22.67
C LEU A 65 6.04 -9.19 21.73
N GLU A 66 7.13 -9.88 21.39
CA GLU A 66 8.13 -9.39 20.44
C GLU A 66 7.55 -9.14 19.04
N LYS A 67 6.54 -9.92 18.62
CA LYS A 67 5.85 -9.75 17.33
C LYS A 67 4.75 -8.69 17.37
N TRP A 68 4.28 -8.35 18.56
CA TRP A 68 3.20 -7.39 18.78
C TRP A 68 3.70 -5.95 18.87
N LEU A 69 4.93 -5.75 19.40
CA LEU A 69 5.65 -4.47 19.43
C LEU A 69 6.18 -4.09 18.04
#